data_AF-A0A7S3I0P4-F1
#
_entry.id   AF-A0A7S3I0P4-F1
#
_cell.length_a   1.000
_cell.length_b   1.000
_cell.length_c   1.000
_cell.angle_alpha   90.00
_cell.angle_beta   90.00
_cell.angle_gamma   90.00
#
_symmetry.space_group_name_H-M   'P 1'
#
loop_
_entity.id
_entity.type
_entity.pdbx_description
1 polymer ?
#
loop_
_entity_poly.entity_id
_entity_poly.type
_entity_poly.pdbx_seq_one_letter_code
_entity_poly.pdbx_strand_id
1 'polypeptide(L)'
;GLDIANLPSQICCLSEMLNFGRNCVQAIKQSKLQNYKGDLQRQLESYAQFDNGGNDLIFVKVKALILDIIHNIDVVDQLLRDQIVQSCNPNDWMWFKQLRYTLDGRSQQCLVGMCDAFFDYTFEYQGNASKLVHTPLSDKCFLTLVM
;
A
#
# COMPACT_ATOMS: atom_id res chain seq x y z
N GLY A 1 0.34 7.25 16.21
CA GLY A 1 -0.52 7.15 15.02
C GLY A 1 -0.10 8.20 14.02
N LEU A 2 -0.52 8.07 12.76
CA LEU A 2 -0.14 8.97 11.68
C LEU A 2 -0.72 10.38 11.90
N ASP A 3 0.11 11.42 11.75
CA ASP A 3 -0.34 12.81 11.88
C ASP A 3 -0.83 13.34 10.53
N ILE A 4 -2.09 13.01 10.20
CA ILE A 4 -2.74 13.34 8.93
C ILE A 4 -2.90 14.87 8.76
N ALA A 5 -2.99 15.60 9.87
CA ALA A 5 -3.13 17.05 9.86
C ALA A 5 -1.82 17.72 9.45
N ASN A 6 -0.70 17.31 10.06
CA ASN A 6 0.58 18.01 9.90
C ASN A 6 1.44 17.49 8.74
N LEU A 7 1.17 16.29 8.21
CA LEU A 7 1.93 15.72 7.09
C LEU A 7 1.21 15.91 5.74
N PRO A 8 1.96 16.10 4.64
CA PRO A 8 1.37 16.14 3.30
C PRO A 8 0.82 14.76 2.91
N SER A 9 -0.23 14.74 2.08
CA SER A 9 -0.89 13.48 1.65
C SER A 9 0.10 12.47 1.08
N GLN A 10 1.06 12.95 0.28
CA GLN A 10 2.09 12.13 -0.36
C GLN A 10 2.92 11.34 0.66
N ILE A 11 3.35 11.97 1.75
CA ILE A 11 4.15 11.31 2.79
C ILE A 11 3.29 10.33 3.58
N CYS A 12 2.04 10.70 3.89
CA CYS A 12 1.11 9.78 4.55
C CYS A 12 0.92 8.51 3.72
N CYS A 13 0.57 8.64 2.44
CA CYS A 13 0.37 7.50 1.54
C CYS A 13 1.64 6.66 1.41
N LEU A 14 2.80 7.29 1.21
CA LEU A 14 4.08 6.60 1.09
C LEU A 14 4.41 5.77 2.34
N SER A 15 4.20 6.37 3.51
CA SER A 15 4.46 5.71 4.80
C SER A 15 3.53 4.52 5.02
N GLU A 16 2.26 4.63 4.67
CA GLU A 16 1.29 3.53 4.74
C GLU A 16 1.64 2.41 3.75
N MET A 17 2.05 2.73 2.52
CA MET A 17 2.49 1.72 1.55
C MET A 17 3.76 0.97 1.99
N LEU A 18 4.73 1.68 2.57
CA LEU A 18 5.92 1.07 3.15
C LEU A 18 5.58 0.14 4.33
N ASN A 19 4.67 0.59 5.19
CA ASN A 19 4.20 -0.20 6.33
C ASN A 19 3.42 -1.43 5.86
N PHE A 20 2.55 -1.28 4.85
CA PHE A 20 1.81 -2.36 4.23
C PHE A 20 2.73 -3.43 3.66
N GLY A 21 3.73 -3.03 2.85
CA GLY A 21 4.70 -3.96 2.28
C GLY A 21 5.43 -4.78 3.35
N ARG A 22 5.90 -4.12 4.42
CA ARG A 22 6.59 -4.78 5.54
C ARG A 22 5.69 -5.73 6.31
N ASN A 23 4.50 -5.26 6.71
CA ASN A 23 3.57 -6.05 7.52
C ASN A 23 2.99 -7.21 6.73
N CYS A 24 2.71 -7.03 5.44
CA CYS A 24 2.23 -8.10 4.56
C CYS A 24 3.29 -9.21 4.42
N VAL A 25 4.55 -8.86 4.15
CA VAL A 25 5.66 -9.83 4.09
C VAL A 25 5.82 -10.59 5.41
N GLN A 26 5.71 -9.90 6.54
CA GLN A 26 5.75 -10.53 7.86
C GLN A 26 4.54 -11.46 8.10
N ALA A 27 3.35 -11.03 7.71
CA ALA A 27 2.11 -11.81 7.84
C ALA A 27 2.12 -13.06 6.97
N ILE A 28 2.69 -12.99 5.76
CA ILE A 28 2.90 -14.15 4.87
C ILE A 28 3.84 -15.16 5.54
N LYS A 29 4.98 -14.72 6.07
CA LYS A 29 5.95 -15.60 6.76
C LYS A 29 5.39 -16.27 8.01
N GLN A 30 4.47 -15.61 8.71
CA GLN A 30 3.86 -16.12 9.95
C GLN A 30 2.51 -16.82 9.71
N SER A 31 2.04 -16.93 8.46
CA SER A 31 0.71 -17.44 8.10
C SER A 31 -0.44 -16.71 8.81
N LYS A 32 -0.27 -15.42 9.16
CA LYS A 32 -1.26 -14.59 9.88
C LYS A 32 -1.96 -13.57 8.99
N LEU A 33 -2.03 -13.85 7.69
CA LEU A 33 -2.57 -12.93 6.70
C LEU A 33 -4.06 -12.60 6.93
N GLN A 34 -4.84 -13.54 7.46
CA GLN A 34 -6.24 -13.31 7.85
C GLN A 34 -6.38 -12.29 8.99
N ASN A 35 -5.49 -12.35 9.99
CA ASN A 35 -5.50 -11.39 11.09
C ASN A 35 -5.13 -9.99 10.57
N TYR A 36 -4.13 -9.93 9.69
CA TYR A 36 -3.71 -8.68 9.07
C TYR A 36 -4.81 -8.05 8.20
N LYS A 37 -5.60 -8.86 7.48
CA LYS A 37 -6.80 -8.39 6.80
C LYS A 37 -7.77 -7.71 7.77
N GLY A 38 -8.04 -8.35 8.91
CA GLY A 38 -8.90 -7.77 9.96
C GLY A 38 -8.36 -6.44 10.51
N ASP A 39 -7.04 -6.30 10.63
CA ASP A 39 -6.41 -5.03 11.03
C ASP A 39 -6.64 -3.93 9.99
N LEU A 40 -6.47 -4.24 8.70
CA LEU A 40 -6.72 -3.29 7.60
C LEU A 40 -8.19 -2.86 7.52
N GLN A 41 -9.12 -3.80 7.74
CA GLN A 41 -10.56 -3.49 7.78
C GLN A 41 -10.91 -2.54 8.92
N ARG A 42 -10.33 -2.74 10.12
CA ARG A 42 -10.50 -1.83 11.25
C ARG A 42 -9.90 -0.44 10.97
N GLN A 43 -8.76 -0.38 10.28
CA GLN A 43 -8.16 0.88 9.86
C GLN A 43 -9.05 1.62 8.84
N LEU A 44 -9.65 0.89 7.89
CA LEU A 44 -10.61 1.44 6.93
C LEU A 44 -11.84 2.03 7.62
N GLU A 45 -12.45 1.30 8.56
CA GLU A 45 -13.60 1.77 9.34
C GLU A 45 -13.27 3.06 10.12
N SER A 46 -12.08 3.11 10.73
CA SER A 46 -11.61 4.31 11.44
C SER A 46 -11.46 5.53 10.52
N TYR A 47 -11.04 5.34 9.27
CA TYR A 47 -10.93 6.44 8.30
C TYR A 47 -12.28 6.82 7.70
N ALA A 48 -13.19 5.87 7.51
CA ALA A 48 -14.54 6.13 7.03
C ALA A 48 -15.37 6.94 8.04
N GLN A 49 -15.12 6.76 9.33
CA GLN A 49 -15.77 7.51 10.42
C GLN A 49 -15.07 8.84 10.74
N PHE A 50 -13.96 9.16 10.09
CA PHE A 50 -13.19 10.36 10.38
C PHE A 50 -14.02 11.62 10.06
N ASP A 51 -14.34 12.39 11.09
CA ASP A 51 -15.00 13.69 10.94
C ASP A 51 -13.97 14.74 10.53
N ASN A 52 -14.26 15.41 9.42
CA ASN A 52 -13.38 16.39 8.80
C ASN A 52 -13.42 17.76 9.48
N GLY A 53 -14.38 18.01 10.39
CA GLY A 53 -14.52 19.28 11.08
C GLY A 53 -14.63 20.50 10.15
N GLY A 54 -15.05 20.28 8.90
CA GLY A 54 -15.17 21.31 7.85
C GLY A 54 -13.89 21.64 7.07
N ASN A 55 -12.78 20.92 7.24
CA ASN A 55 -11.53 21.20 6.53
C ASN A 55 -11.37 20.37 5.24
N ASP A 56 -11.89 20.85 4.11
CA ASP A 56 -11.91 20.09 2.85
C ASP A 56 -10.55 19.48 2.42
N LEU A 57 -9.43 20.10 2.82
CA LEU A 57 -8.09 19.56 2.55
C LEU A 57 -7.83 18.24 3.28
N ILE A 58 -8.19 18.15 4.55
CA ILE A 58 -8.00 16.91 5.34
C ILE A 58 -8.88 15.80 4.76
N PHE A 59 -10.10 16.13 4.32
CA PHE A 59 -10.99 15.16 3.67
C PHE A 59 -10.40 14.57 2.40
N VAL A 60 -9.76 15.39 1.56
CA VAL A 60 -9.08 14.90 0.34
C VAL A 60 -7.92 13.97 0.71
N LYS A 61 -7.15 14.29 1.76
CA LYS A 61 -6.08 13.39 2.26
C LYS A 61 -6.64 12.05 2.73
N VAL A 62 -7.71 12.06 3.52
CA VAL A 62 -8.33 10.85 4.06
C VAL A 62 -8.92 9.99 2.93
N LYS A 63 -9.56 10.60 1.93
CA LYS A 63 -10.05 9.89 0.74
C LYS A 63 -8.93 9.15 -0.01
N ALA A 64 -7.76 9.78 -0.17
CA ALA A 64 -6.61 9.14 -0.80
C ALA A 64 -6.14 7.91 0.00
N LEU A 65 -6.08 8.01 1.33
CA LEU A 65 -5.72 6.89 2.21
C LEU A 65 -6.76 5.76 2.20
N ILE A 66 -8.05 6.09 2.12
CA ILE A 66 -9.14 5.11 2.01
C ILE A 66 -8.98 4.30 0.72
N LEU A 67 -8.73 4.96 -0.42
CA LEU A 67 -8.52 4.28 -1.70
C LEU A 67 -7.33 3.31 -1.64
N ASP A 68 -6.23 3.73 -1.03
CA ASP A 68 -5.05 2.89 -0.82
C ASP A 68 -5.36 1.65 0.05
N ILE A 69 -6.11 1.82 1.15
CA ILE A 69 -6.47 0.70 2.02
C ILE A 69 -7.42 -0.28 1.36
N ILE A 70 -8.41 0.21 0.59
CA ILE A 70 -9.31 -0.66 -0.17
C ILE A 70 -8.48 -1.52 -1.14
N HIS A 71 -7.54 -0.92 -1.87
CA HIS A 71 -6.63 -1.65 -2.74
C HIS A 71 -5.79 -2.68 -1.96
N ASN A 72 -5.23 -2.31 -0.81
CA ASN A 72 -4.45 -3.22 0.04
C ASN A 72 -5.26 -4.42 0.52
N ILE A 73 -6.52 -4.22 0.90
CA ILE A 73 -7.44 -5.29 1.29
C ILE A 73 -7.70 -6.22 0.10
N ASP A 74 -7.94 -5.66 -1.09
CA ASP A 74 -8.14 -6.45 -2.31
C ASP A 74 -6.92 -7.31 -2.65
N VAL A 75 -5.70 -6.77 -2.50
CA VAL A 75 -4.45 -7.53 -2.67
C VAL A 75 -4.38 -8.66 -1.66
N VAL A 76 -4.59 -8.38 -0.37
CA VAL A 76 -4.58 -9.41 0.69
C VAL A 76 -5.61 -10.50 0.41
N ASP A 77 -6.78 -10.14 -0.10
CA ASP A 77 -7.82 -11.09 -0.48
C ASP A 77 -7.44 -11.97 -1.68
N GLN A 78 -6.71 -11.43 -2.66
CA GLN A 78 -6.11 -12.24 -3.74
C GLN A 78 -5.12 -13.25 -3.17
N LEU A 79 -4.18 -12.80 -2.33
CA LEU A 79 -3.18 -13.66 -1.70
C LEU A 79 -3.79 -14.78 -0.85
N LEU A 80 -4.91 -14.51 -0.17
CA LEU A 80 -5.66 -15.50 0.61
C LEU A 80 -6.37 -16.52 -0.28
N ARG A 81 -6.98 -16.08 -1.39
CA ARG A 81 -7.67 -16.97 -2.36
C ARG A 81 -6.70 -17.94 -3.02
N ASP A 82 -5.51 -17.47 -3.40
CA ASP A 82 -4.50 -18.27 -4.09
C ASP A 82 -3.64 -19.14 -3.15
N GLN A 83 -4.03 -19.28 -1.88
CA GLN A 83 -3.41 -20.15 -0.90
C GLN A 83 -1.91 -19.90 -0.66
N ILE A 84 -1.41 -18.68 -0.87
CA ILE A 84 -0.01 -18.30 -0.53
C ILE A 84 0.35 -18.61 0.93
N VAL A 85 -0.66 -18.64 1.81
CA VAL A 85 -0.53 -19.04 3.22
C VAL A 85 0.06 -20.45 3.38
N GLN A 86 -0.10 -21.35 2.40
CA GLN A 86 0.49 -22.69 2.41
C GLN A 86 1.95 -22.72 1.94
N SER A 87 2.32 -21.80 1.05
CA SER A 87 3.69 -21.66 0.53
C SER A 87 4.61 -20.96 1.55
N CYS A 88 4.05 -20.11 2.42
CA CYS A 88 4.78 -19.26 3.38
C CYS A 88 5.94 -18.47 2.75
N ASN A 89 5.91 -18.31 1.42
CA ASN A 89 7.00 -17.80 0.64
C ASN A 89 6.62 -16.44 0.06
N PRO A 90 7.29 -15.35 0.48
CA PRO A 90 7.12 -14.04 -0.13
C PRO A 90 7.58 -13.97 -1.60
N ASN A 91 8.24 -14.99 -2.14
CA ASN A 91 8.62 -15.04 -3.55
C ASN A 91 7.52 -15.65 -4.43
N ASP A 92 6.33 -15.91 -3.89
CA ASP A 92 5.20 -16.34 -4.68
C ASP A 92 4.81 -15.26 -5.70
N TRP A 93 4.55 -15.69 -6.93
CA TRP A 93 4.22 -14.82 -8.06
C TRP A 93 3.11 -13.82 -7.73
N MET A 94 2.07 -14.23 -6.98
CA MET A 94 0.93 -13.33 -6.72
C MET A 94 1.29 -12.16 -5.80
N TRP A 95 2.29 -12.29 -4.92
CA TRP A 95 2.88 -11.16 -4.19
C TRP A 95 3.95 -10.45 -5.00
N PHE A 96 4.76 -11.21 -5.74
CA PHE A 96 5.88 -10.69 -6.49
C PHE A 96 5.48 -9.70 -7.59
N LYS A 97 4.32 -9.93 -8.22
CA LYS A 97 3.74 -9.04 -9.23
C LYS A 97 3.16 -7.73 -8.69
N GLN A 98 3.02 -7.57 -7.37
CA GLN A 98 2.39 -6.37 -6.79
C GLN A 98 3.37 -5.19 -6.82
N LEU A 99 2.82 -3.97 -6.90
CA LEU A 99 3.61 -2.74 -6.73
C LEU A 99 4.02 -2.61 -5.27
N ARG A 100 5.32 -2.54 -5.02
CA ARG A 100 5.91 -2.56 -3.69
C ARG A 100 6.75 -1.33 -3.45
N TYR A 101 6.56 -0.76 -2.27
CA TYR A 101 7.42 0.27 -1.71
C TYR A 101 8.28 -0.37 -0.64
N THR A 102 9.59 -0.20 -0.75
CA THR A 102 10.55 -0.74 0.21
C THR A 102 11.58 0.31 0.59
N LEU A 103 12.29 0.10 1.69
CA LEU A 103 13.42 0.94 2.07
C LEU A 103 14.69 0.11 1.92
N ASP A 104 15.69 0.63 1.20
CA ASP A 104 16.99 -0.01 1.14
C ASP A 104 17.59 -0.07 2.55
N GLY A 105 17.96 -1.28 2.98
CA GLY A 105 18.57 -1.50 4.28
C GLY A 105 19.92 -0.79 4.44
N ARG A 106 20.61 -0.48 3.33
CA ARG A 106 21.92 0.18 3.36
C ARG A 106 21.83 1.69 3.23
N SER A 107 21.19 2.20 2.18
CA SER A 107 21.11 3.64 1.91
C SER A 107 19.93 4.34 2.60
N GLN A 108 18.99 3.59 3.16
CA GLN A 108 17.70 4.12 3.67
C GLN A 108 16.91 4.89 2.60
N GLN A 109 17.20 4.67 1.32
CA GLN A 109 16.43 5.26 0.22
C GLN A 109 15.14 4.47 0.00
N CYS A 110 14.06 5.19 -0.32
CA CYS A 110 12.81 4.56 -0.68
C CYS A 110 12.90 4.04 -2.12
N LEU A 111 12.59 2.77 -2.30
CA LEU A 111 12.54 2.08 -3.58
C LEU A 111 11.09 1.77 -3.92
N VAL A 112 10.72 1.95 -5.19
CA VAL A 112 9.42 1.56 -5.73
C VAL A 112 9.64 0.60 -6.89
N GLY A 113 8.88 -0.48 -6.94
CA GLY A 113 9.09 -1.48 -7.98
C GLY A 113 8.07 -2.62 -7.98
N MET A 114 8.16 -3.43 -9.03
CA MET A 114 7.35 -4.63 -9.26
C MET A 114 8.29 -5.73 -9.75
N CYS A 115 8.01 -6.98 -9.37
CA CYS A 115 8.86 -8.12 -9.70
C CYS A 115 10.33 -7.87 -9.28
N ASP A 116 11.28 -7.94 -10.23
CA ASP A 116 12.72 -7.69 -10.03
C ASP A 116 13.14 -6.24 -10.35
N ALA A 117 12.23 -5.43 -10.91
CA ALA A 117 12.53 -4.07 -11.32
C ALA A 117 12.18 -3.08 -10.20
N PHE A 118 13.21 -2.48 -9.59
CA PHE A 118 13.09 -1.45 -8.57
C PHE A 118 13.82 -0.17 -8.97
N PHE A 119 13.23 0.97 -8.64
CA PHE A 119 13.74 2.30 -8.94
C PHE A 119 13.78 3.15 -7.68
N ASP A 120 14.70 4.10 -7.64
CA ASP A 120 14.77 5.09 -6.57
C ASP A 120 13.56 6.02 -6.63
N TYR A 121 12.90 6.20 -5.50
CA TYR A 121 11.87 7.20 -5.35
C TYR A 121 12.52 8.60 -5.36
N THR A 122 12.18 9.44 -6.32
CA THR A 122 12.86 10.73 -6.57
C THR A 122 12.43 11.86 -5.64
N PHE A 123 11.41 11.63 -4.80
CA PHE A 123 10.84 12.62 -3.87
C PHE A 123 10.32 13.91 -4.53
N GLU A 124 10.00 13.87 -5.82
CA GLU A 124 9.35 14.98 -6.48
C GLU A 124 7.98 15.25 -5.84
N TYR A 125 7.71 16.51 -5.48
CA TYR A 125 6.46 16.88 -4.84
C TYR A 125 5.33 16.98 -5.88
N GLN A 126 4.33 16.12 -5.74
CA GLN A 126 3.20 16.00 -6.68
C GLN A 126 1.93 16.75 -6.21
N GLY A 127 1.95 17.34 -5.00
CA GLY A 127 0.78 17.96 -4.41
C GLY A 127 -0.32 16.96 -4.00
N ASN A 128 -1.55 17.44 -3.86
CA ASN A 128 -2.72 16.61 -3.56
C ASN A 128 -3.45 16.20 -4.86
N ALA A 129 -2.73 15.60 -5.80
CA ALA A 129 -3.31 15.08 -7.04
C ALA A 129 -4.32 13.96 -6.74
N SER A 130 -5.41 13.91 -7.51
CA SER A 130 -6.39 12.82 -7.39
C SER A 130 -5.73 11.50 -7.77
N LYS A 131 -5.73 10.53 -6.86
CA LYS A 131 -5.24 9.18 -7.13
C LYS A 131 -6.16 8.46 -8.11
N LEU A 132 -5.55 7.78 -9.09
CA LEU A 132 -6.27 6.83 -9.93
C LEU A 132 -6.62 5.60 -9.08
N VAL A 133 -7.84 5.08 -9.27
CA VAL A 133 -8.25 3.84 -8.60
C VAL A 133 -7.38 2.69 -9.12
N HIS A 134 -6.78 1.92 -8.21
CA HIS A 134 -6.08 0.72 -8.57
C HIS A 134 -7.08 -0.33 -9.08
N THR A 135 -6.89 -0.75 -10.33
CA THR A 135 -7.69 -1.80 -10.97
C THR A 135 -6.77 -2.86 -11.53
N PRO A 136 -7.27 -4.09 -11.78
CA PRO A 136 -6.48 -5.12 -12.44
C PRO A 136 -5.91 -4.70 -13.81
N LEU A 137 -6.52 -3.71 -14.46
CA LEU A 137 -6.01 -3.14 -15.71
C LEU A 137 -4.79 -2.24 -15.45
N SER A 138 -4.88 -1.35 -14.45
CA SER A 138 -3.76 -0.50 -14.04
C SER A 138 -2.53 -1.33 -13.64
N ASP A 139 -2.74 -2.45 -12.93
CA ASP A 139 -1.66 -3.35 -12.52
C ASP A 139 -0.92 -3.95 -13.74
N LYS A 140 -1.65 -4.32 -14.79
CA LYS A 140 -1.04 -4.80 -16.05
C LYS A 140 -0.27 -3.69 -16.76
N CYS A 141 -0.79 -2.47 -16.77
CA CYS A 141 -0.08 -1.33 -17.35
C CYS A 141 1.24 -1.07 -16.63
N PHE A 142 1.25 -1.05 -15.29
CA PHE A 142 2.47 -0.88 -14.52
C PHE A 142 3.46 -2.03 -14.77
N LEU A 143 2.99 -3.27 -14.80
CA LEU A 143 3.83 -4.43 -15.08
C LEU A 143 4.54 -4.34 -16.45
N THR A 144 3.84 -3.85 -17.48
CA THR A 144 4.43 -3.63 -18.81
C THR A 144 5.38 -2.43 -18.85
N LEU A 145 5.20 -1.42 -18.00
CA LEU A 145 6.06 -0.24 -17.96
C LEU A 145 7.40 -0.49 -17.26
N VAL A 146 7.43 -1.43 -16.31
CA VAL A 146 8.65 -1.76 -15.55
C VAL A 146 9.49 -2.88 -16.17
N MET A 147 8.93 -3.63 -17.14
CA MET A 147 9.61 -4.66 -17.92
C MET A 147 10.17 -4.10 -19.23
#